data_AF-A0A0A1H294-F1
#
_entry.id   AF-A0A0A1H294-F1
#
_cell.length_a   1.000
_cell.length_b   1.000
_cell.length_c   1.000
_cell.angle_alpha   90.00
_cell.angle_beta   90.00
_cell.angle_gamma   90.00
#
_symmetry.space_group_name_H-M   'P 1'
#
loop_
_entity.id
_entity.type
_entity.pdbx_description
1 polymer ?
#
loop_
_entity_poly.entity_id
_entity_poly.type
_entity_poly.pdbx_seq_one_letter_code
_entity_poly.pdbx_strand_id
1 'polypeptide(L)'
;MLAPAHNHVLAAAIAGHADCIVTFNLRDFPATVVTPYGIEVVDPDRFIVNQWDLNPLVVVAAFKRMRARWKRPEATPEDFAQALERRALPVTAQRLRDAADLI
;
A
#
# COMPACT_ATOMS: atom_id res chain seq x y z
N MET A 1 12.42 11.80 17.82
CA MET A 1 11.29 11.53 18.74
C MET A 1 10.02 11.49 17.90
N LEU A 2 9.12 10.53 18.12
CA LEU A 2 7.84 10.47 17.40
C LEU A 2 6.98 11.68 17.78
N ALA A 3 6.24 12.26 16.85
CA ALA A 3 5.34 13.36 17.21
C ALA A 3 4.15 12.82 18.05
N PRO A 4 3.60 13.60 19.00
CA PRO A 4 2.52 13.14 19.88
C PRO A 4 1.29 12.60 19.13
N ALA A 5 0.98 13.20 17.98
CA ALA A 5 -0.11 12.78 17.12
C ALA A 5 0.08 11.40 16.48
N HIS A 6 1.30 10.83 16.45
CA HIS A 6 1.55 9.51 15.84
C HIS A 6 1.73 8.39 16.87
N ASN A 7 1.81 8.73 18.17
CA ASN A 7 2.02 7.76 19.24
C ASN A 7 0.89 6.71 19.29
N HIS A 8 -0.35 7.12 19.01
CA HIS A 8 -1.48 6.21 19.00
C HIS A 8 -1.39 5.18 17.86
N VAL A 9 -0.81 5.55 16.71
CA VAL A 9 -0.60 4.63 15.58
C VAL A 9 0.43 3.57 15.96
N LEU A 10 1.55 3.98 16.56
CA LEU A 10 2.56 3.04 17.04
C LEU A 10 2.02 2.15 18.16
N ALA A 11 1.28 2.71 19.12
CA ALA A 11 0.66 1.95 20.20
C ALA A 11 -0.34 0.91 19.66
N ALA A 12 -1.14 1.27 18.65
CA ALA A 12 -2.06 0.34 17.99
C ALA A 12 -1.32 -0.77 17.24
N ALA A 13 -0.23 -0.45 16.54
CA ALA A 13 0.60 -1.44 15.86
C ALA A 13 1.21 -2.45 16.85
N ILE A 14 1.73 -1.98 17.99
CA ILE A 14 2.28 -2.83 19.06
C ILE A 14 1.17 -3.71 19.67
N ALA A 15 0.06 -3.11 20.09
CA ALA A 15 -1.04 -3.83 20.73
C ALA A 15 -1.73 -4.83 19.78
N GLY A 16 -1.75 -4.53 18.48
CA GLY A 16 -2.29 -5.40 17.45
C GLY A 16 -1.32 -6.44 16.91
N HIS A 17 -0.08 -6.51 17.43
CA HIS A 17 0.98 -7.39 16.93
C HIS A 17 1.21 -7.24 15.43
N ALA A 18 1.17 -6.01 14.91
CA ALA A 18 1.41 -5.75 13.51
C ALA A 18 2.90 -5.88 13.17
N ASP A 19 3.21 -6.52 12.05
CA ASP A 19 4.58 -6.61 11.54
C ASP A 19 5.08 -5.28 10.96
N CYS A 20 4.16 -4.46 10.43
CA CYS A 20 4.52 -3.18 9.83
C CYS A 20 3.43 -2.09 9.92
N ILE A 21 3.88 -0.84 9.83
CA ILE A 21 3.05 0.35 9.57
C ILE A 21 3.24 0.74 8.11
N VAL A 22 2.16 0.78 7.34
CA VAL A 22 2.18 1.20 5.93
C VAL A 22 1.77 2.67 5.83
N THR A 23 2.68 3.55 5.41
CA THR A 23 2.44 5.00 5.39
C THR A 23 3.37 5.74 4.42
N PHE A 24 2.87 6.80 3.78
CA PHE A 24 3.72 7.74 3.03
C PHE A 24 4.58 8.62 3.94
N ASN A 25 4.18 8.79 5.20
CA ASN A 25 4.88 9.66 6.15
C ASN A 25 5.98 8.90 6.90
N LEU A 26 6.93 8.30 6.18
CA LEU A 26 8.00 7.49 6.78
C LEU A 26 8.78 8.25 7.87
N ARG A 27 8.95 9.56 7.69
CA ARG A 27 9.66 10.43 8.64
C ARG A 27 8.97 10.53 10.01
N ASP A 28 7.66 10.31 10.06
CA ASP A 28 6.89 10.36 11.30
C ASP A 28 7.16 9.14 12.19
N PHE A 29 7.71 8.06 11.60
CA PHE A 29 8.04 6.80 12.26
C PHE A 29 9.51 6.42 12.03
N PRO A 30 10.47 7.12 12.66
CA PRO A 30 11.88 6.81 12.50
C PRO A 30 12.19 5.39 12.97
N ALA A 31 13.03 4.67 12.21
CA ALA A 31 13.46 3.29 12.50
C ALA A 31 13.93 3.12 13.96
N THR A 32 14.69 4.08 14.48
CA THR A 32 15.20 4.05 15.87
C THR A 32 14.10 3.98 16.94
N VAL A 33 12.87 4.37 16.61
CA VAL A 33 11.71 4.31 17.52
C VAL A 33 10.92 3.01 17.36
N VAL A 34 10.75 2.51 16.13
CA VAL A 34 9.84 1.41 15.79
C VAL A 34 10.52 0.03 15.77
N THR A 35 11.78 -0.03 15.35
CA THR A 35 12.56 -1.28 15.25
C THR A 35 12.71 -2.02 16.58
N PRO A 36 12.85 -1.35 17.76
CA PRO A 36 12.87 -2.05 19.05
C PRO A 36 11.62 -2.90 19.34
N TYR A 37 10.50 -2.59 18.68
CA TYR A 37 9.24 -3.34 18.80
C TYR A 37 9.05 -4.37 17.67
N GLY A 38 10.04 -4.56 16.81
CA GLY A 38 9.94 -5.46 15.66
C GLY A 38 9.05 -4.94 14.52
N ILE A 39 8.69 -3.66 14.53
CA ILE A 39 7.79 -3.06 13.55
C ILE A 39 8.59 -2.41 12.42
N GLU A 40 8.29 -2.77 11.17
CA GLU A 40 8.78 -2.07 9.99
C GLU A 40 7.87 -0.91 9.59
N VAL A 41 8.43 0.10 8.91
CA VAL A 41 7.64 1.19 8.33
C VAL A 41 7.85 1.15 6.82
N VAL A 42 6.76 0.95 6.08
CA VAL A 42 6.82 0.61 4.66
C VAL A 42 6.02 1.64 3.85
N ASP A 43 6.62 2.11 2.76
CA ASP A 43 5.94 2.94 1.79
C ASP A 43 4.77 2.15 1.14
N PRO A 44 3.57 2.74 0.94
CA PRO A 44 2.42 2.04 0.40
C PRO A 44 2.64 1.42 -0.98
N ASP A 45 3.36 2.09 -1.88
CA ASP A 45 3.62 1.57 -3.21
C ASP A 45 4.52 0.33 -3.12
N ARG A 46 5.57 0.43 -2.31
CA ARG A 46 6.46 -0.71 -2.02
C ARG A 46 5.71 -1.86 -1.34
N PHE A 47 4.84 -1.57 -0.38
CA PHE A 47 4.06 -2.61 0.32
C PHE A 47 3.21 -3.40 -0.67
N ILE A 48 2.46 -2.73 -1.55
CA ILE A 48 1.61 -3.39 -2.54
C ILE A 48 2.45 -4.24 -3.50
N VAL A 49 3.59 -3.74 -3.97
CA VAL A 49 4.50 -4.49 -4.84
C VAL A 49 5.03 -5.74 -4.13
N ASN A 50 5.43 -5.64 -2.86
CA ASN A 50 5.87 -6.80 -2.08
C ASN A 50 4.75 -7.85 -1.95
N GLN A 51 3.50 -7.43 -1.71
CA GLN A 51 2.37 -8.36 -1.68
C GLN A 51 2.10 -8.99 -3.04
N TRP A 52 2.28 -8.20 -4.11
CA TRP A 52 2.14 -8.68 -5.48
C TRP A 52 3.17 -9.76 -5.79
N ASP A 53 4.44 -9.54 -5.45
CA ASP A 53 5.51 -10.52 -5.67
C ASP A 53 5.33 -11.77 -4.81
N LEU A 54 4.75 -11.62 -3.60
CA LEU A 54 4.44 -12.74 -2.71
C LEU A 54 3.26 -13.60 -3.20
N ASN A 55 2.17 -12.96 -3.65
CA ASN A 55 0.98 -13.67 -4.14
C ASN A 55 0.25 -12.88 -5.23
N PRO A 56 0.68 -12.98 -6.50
CA PRO A 56 0.12 -12.20 -7.59
C PRO A 56 -1.38 -12.45 -7.80
N LEU A 57 -1.84 -13.70 -7.62
CA LEU A 57 -3.23 -14.08 -7.85
C LEU A 57 -4.19 -13.37 -6.88
N VAL A 58 -3.83 -13.30 -5.59
CA VAL A 58 -4.64 -12.63 -4.57
C VAL A 58 -4.69 -11.13 -4.82
N VAL A 59 -3.56 -10.53 -5.18
CA VAL A 59 -3.46 -9.08 -5.43
C VAL A 59 -4.23 -8.68 -6.69
N VAL A 60 -4.07 -9.39 -7.80
CA VAL A 60 -4.84 -9.16 -9.04
C VAL A 60 -6.34 -9.29 -8.78
N ALA A 61 -6.77 -10.33 -8.03
CA ALA A 61 -8.17 -10.49 -7.67
C ALA A 61 -8.70 -9.32 -6.81
N ALA A 62 -7.88 -8.78 -5.90
CA ALA A 62 -8.25 -7.61 -5.11
C ALA A 62 -8.42 -6.36 -6.00
N PHE A 63 -7.51 -6.15 -6.96
CA PHE A 63 -7.61 -5.03 -7.91
C PHE A 63 -8.83 -5.15 -8.85
N LYS A 64 -9.16 -6.34 -9.35
CA LYS A 64 -10.42 -6.58 -10.08
C LYS A 64 -11.64 -6.13 -9.28
N ARG A 65 -11.72 -6.54 -8.01
CA ARG A 65 -12.82 -6.16 -7.12
C ARG A 65 -12.83 -4.67 -6.82
N MET A 66 -11.66 -4.03 -6.73
CA MET A 66 -11.55 -2.58 -6.55
C MET A 66 -12.07 -1.85 -7.79
N ARG A 67 -11.61 -2.22 -8.99
CA ARG A 67 -12.05 -1.63 -10.26
C ARG A 67 -13.53 -1.83 -10.52
N ALA A 68 -14.09 -3.01 -10.20
CA ALA A 68 -15.52 -3.29 -10.35
C ALA A 68 -16.43 -2.39 -9.48
N ARG A 69 -15.93 -1.84 -8.37
CA ARG A 69 -16.66 -0.88 -7.52
C ARG A 69 -16.48 0.57 -7.96
N TRP A 70 -15.66 0.80 -8.98
CA TRP A 70 -15.38 2.15 -9.44
C TRP A 70 -16.60 2.72 -10.15
N LYS A 71 -17.06 3.90 -9.73
CA LYS A 71 -18.24 4.61 -10.29
C LYS A 71 -17.95 5.25 -11.67
N ARG A 72 -17.26 4.51 -12.55
CA ARG A 72 -16.86 4.87 -13.92
C ARG A 72 -16.77 3.57 -14.73
N PRO A 73 -17.90 2.95 -15.10
CA PRO A 73 -17.93 1.64 -15.77
C PRO A 73 -17.19 1.62 -17.12
N GLU A 74 -17.07 2.77 -17.78
CA GLU A 74 -16.33 2.97 -19.03
C GLU A 74 -14.80 3.04 -18.86
N ALA A 75 -14.30 3.12 -17.61
CA ALA A 75 -12.89 3.30 -17.36
C ALA A 75 -12.07 2.05 -17.70
N THR A 76 -11.01 2.27 -18.48
CA THR A 76 -10.08 1.23 -18.94
C THR A 76 -9.13 0.78 -17.81
N PRO A 77 -8.39 -0.33 -17.98
CA PRO A 77 -7.30 -0.66 -17.06
C PRO A 77 -6.25 0.46 -16.95
N GLU A 78 -5.96 1.19 -18.05
CA GLU A 78 -5.03 2.32 -18.03
C GLU A 78 -5.58 3.49 -17.20
N ASP A 79 -6.87 3.83 -17.31
CA ASP A 79 -7.49 4.85 -16.46
C ASP A 79 -7.31 4.52 -14.98
N PHE A 80 -7.43 3.23 -14.64
CA PHE A 80 -7.28 2.73 -13.29
C PHE A 80 -5.83 2.82 -12.80
N ALA A 81 -4.87 2.39 -13.63
CA ALA A 81 -3.44 2.53 -13.35
C ALA A 81 -3.06 4.02 -13.14
N GLN A 82 -3.49 4.91 -14.02
CA GLN A 82 -3.25 6.34 -13.92
C GLN A 82 -3.90 6.96 -12.66
N ALA A 83 -5.03 6.41 -12.20
CA ALA A 83 -5.66 6.86 -10.95
C ALA A 83 -4.83 6.48 -9.70
N LEU A 84 -4.10 5.36 -9.73
CA LEU A 84 -3.18 4.97 -8.66
C LEU A 84 -1.86 5.75 -8.74
N GLU A 85 -1.32 5.95 -9.94
CA GLU A 85 -0.11 6.73 -10.16
C GLU A 85 -0.26 8.17 -9.61
N ARG A 86 -1.40 8.82 -9.88
CA ARG A 86 -1.75 10.14 -9.31
C ARG A 86 -1.87 10.16 -7.78
N ARG A 87 -1.93 9.00 -7.14
CA ARG A 87 -1.98 8.82 -5.67
C ARG A 87 -0.64 8.36 -5.11
N ALA A 88 0.45 8.63 -5.82
CA ALA A 88 1.81 8.26 -5.45
C ALA A 88 2.02 6.73 -5.36
N LEU A 89 1.37 5.98 -6.25
CA LEU A 89 1.59 4.54 -6.43
C LEU A 89 2.12 4.21 -7.84
N PRO A 90 3.23 4.82 -8.31
CA PRO A 90 3.72 4.67 -9.68
C PRO A 90 4.16 3.25 -10.02
N VAL A 91 4.79 2.51 -9.10
CA VAL A 91 5.27 1.14 -9.37
C VAL A 91 4.09 0.17 -9.40
N THR A 92 3.13 0.31 -8.48
CA THR A 92 1.87 -0.43 -8.52
C THR A 92 1.11 -0.16 -9.82
N ALA A 93 1.05 1.11 -10.26
CA ALA A 93 0.42 1.46 -11.52
C ALA A 93 1.10 0.75 -12.70
N GLN A 94 2.43 0.71 -12.72
CA GLN A 94 3.16 -0.04 -13.75
C GLN A 94 2.85 -1.54 -13.71
N ARG A 95 2.82 -2.16 -12.53
CA ARG A 95 2.45 -3.59 -12.39
C ARG A 95 1.03 -3.87 -12.89
N LEU A 96 0.08 -2.95 -12.69
CA LEU A 96 -1.26 -3.07 -13.24
C LEU A 96 -1.28 -2.98 -14.77
N ARG A 97 -0.45 -2.11 -15.37
CA ARG A 97 -0.32 -2.04 -16.83
C ARG A 97 0.21 -3.35 -17.40
N ASP A 98 1.24 -3.93 -16.76
CA ASP A 98 1.81 -5.21 -17.18
C ASP A 98 0.78 -6.35 -17.05
N ALA A 99 -0.16 -6.23 -16.12
CA ALA A 99 -1.24 -7.19 -15.90
C ALA A 99 -2.58 -6.74 -16.48
N ALA A 100 -2.62 -5.79 -17.42
CA ALA A 100 -3.87 -5.13 -17.86
C ALA A 100 -4.94 -6.11 -18.37
N ASP A 101 -4.54 -7.16 -19.08
CA ASP A 101 -5.46 -8.20 -19.58
C ASP A 101 -6.05 -9.10 -18.47
N LEU A 102 -5.51 -8.97 -17.26
CA LEU A 102 -5.90 -9.72 -16.07
C LEU A 102 -6.69 -8.87 -15.07
N ILE A 103 -7.12 -7.64 -15.35
CA ILE A 103 -7.81 -6.74 -14.39
C ILE A 103 -8.99 -5.99 -14.98
#